data_AF-A0A7S3U9K8-F1
#
_entry.id   AF-A0A7S3U9K8-F1
#
_cell.length_a   1.000
_cell.length_b   1.000
_cell.length_c   1.000
_cell.angle_alpha   90.00
_cell.angle_beta   90.00
_cell.angle_gamma   90.00
#
_symmetry.space_group_name_H-M   'P 1'
#
loop_
_entity.id
_entity.type
_entity.pdbx_description
1 polymer ?
#
loop_
_entity_poly.entity_id
_entity_poly.type
_entity_poly.pdbx_seq_one_letter_code
_entity_poly.pdbx_strand_id
1 'polypeptide(L)'
;LADQGEVARLPRVSLLAIDEAHCISEWGFQFRPEYGQLQRVIAAVRAAGYGGRPPPIICVTATCTAEVRADVLRSLQLDVERTELIVGTMNRPNIFFAAEEFPDR
;
A
#
# COMPACT_ATOMS: atom_id res chain seq x y z
N LEU A 1 13.05 -5.56 7.85
CA LEU A 1 12.72 -4.18 7.46
C LEU A 1 13.91 -3.32 7.87
N ALA A 2 14.40 -2.47 6.97
CA ALA A 2 15.68 -1.76 7.11
C ALA A 2 15.87 -1.11 8.49
N ASP A 3 17.06 -1.28 9.08
CA ASP A 3 17.44 -0.58 10.30
C ASP A 3 17.41 0.94 10.05
N GLN A 4 17.14 1.77 11.08
CA GLN A 4 17.15 3.22 10.91
C GLN A 4 18.49 3.74 10.38
N GLY A 5 19.58 3.05 10.72
CA GLY A 5 20.91 3.32 10.18
C GLY A 5 21.06 3.00 8.69
N GLU A 6 20.31 2.05 8.13
CA GLU A 6 20.30 1.76 6.70
C GLU A 6 19.50 2.80 5.91
N VAL A 7 18.35 3.23 6.43
CA VAL A 7 17.50 4.24 5.78
C VAL A 7 18.21 5.60 5.74
N ALA A 8 18.95 5.96 6.80
CA ALA A 8 19.73 7.20 6.86
C ALA A 8 20.89 7.26 5.85
N ARG A 9 21.36 6.11 5.35
CA ARG A 9 22.41 6.02 4.32
C ARG A 9 21.85 6.06 2.91
N LEU A 10 20.53 5.99 2.73
CA LEU A 10 19.94 6.06 1.41
C LEU A 10 20.17 7.45 0.81
N PRO A 11 20.50 7.53 -0.49
CA PRO A 11 20.43 8.80 -1.20
C PRO A 11 18.99 9.33 -1.17
N ARG A 12 18.81 10.61 -1.54
CA ARG A 12 17.51 11.28 -1.53
C ARG A 12 16.42 10.41 -2.19
N VAL A 13 15.50 9.92 -1.38
CA VAL A 13 14.34 9.16 -1.85
C VAL A 13 13.38 10.13 -2.54
N SER A 14 13.06 9.86 -3.81
CA SER A 14 12.16 10.71 -4.59
C SER A 14 10.70 10.23 -4.60
N LEU A 15 10.46 8.97 -4.23
CA LEU A 15 9.15 8.32 -4.14
C LEU A 15 9.25 7.11 -3.19
N LEU A 16 8.23 6.90 -2.37
CA LEU A 16 8.05 5.66 -1.62
C LEU A 16 6.85 4.89 -2.18
N ALA A 17 7.09 3.72 -2.75
CA ALA A 17 6.04 2.82 -3.23
C ALA A 17 5.77 1.73 -2.20
N ILE A 18 4.51 1.57 -1.81
CA ILE A 18 4.02 0.51 -0.94
C ILE A 18 3.13 -0.40 -1.79
N ASP A 19 3.68 -1.55 -2.15
CA ASP A 19 2.94 -2.61 -2.84
C ASP A 19 2.08 -3.39 -1.84
N GLU A 20 1.02 -4.03 -2.33
CA GLU A 20 0.04 -4.78 -1.54
C GLU A 20 -0.39 -4.06 -0.26
N ALA A 21 -0.68 -2.75 -0.38
CA ALA A 21 -0.96 -1.88 0.77
C ALA A 21 -2.13 -2.38 1.64
N HIS A 22 -3.01 -3.21 1.09
CA HIS A 22 -4.10 -3.86 1.82
C HIS A 22 -3.61 -4.74 2.99
N CYS A 23 -2.37 -5.22 2.97
CA CYS A 23 -1.75 -6.01 4.05
C CYS A 23 -1.65 -5.24 5.38
N ILE A 24 -1.83 -3.91 5.38
CA ILE A 24 -1.84 -3.07 6.58
C ILE A 24 -3.03 -3.35 7.48
N SER A 25 -4.19 -3.65 6.90
CA SER A 25 -5.45 -3.79 7.65
C SER A 25 -5.58 -5.19 8.23
N GLU A 26 -5.83 -5.27 9.55
CA GLU A 26 -6.14 -6.53 10.24
C GLU A 26 -7.42 -7.20 9.73
N TRP A 27 -8.30 -6.41 9.12
CA TRP A 27 -9.52 -6.88 8.47
C TRP A 27 -9.29 -7.33 7.02
N GLY A 28 -8.07 -7.12 6.49
CA GLY A 28 -7.67 -7.57 5.17
C GLY A 28 -7.39 -9.08 5.14
N PHE A 29 -7.68 -9.71 4.00
CA PHE A 29 -7.47 -11.15 3.79
C PHE A 29 -5.99 -11.60 3.93
N GLN A 30 -5.04 -10.66 3.82
CA GLN A 30 -3.60 -10.94 3.89
C GLN A 30 -2.87 -9.99 4.85
N PHE A 31 -3.44 -9.75 6.04
CA PHE A 31 -2.80 -8.92 7.05
C PHE A 31 -1.36 -9.37 7.35
N ARG A 32 -0.43 -8.41 7.39
CA ARG A 32 0.97 -8.61 7.75
C ARG A 32 1.37 -7.62 8.85
N PRO A 33 1.61 -8.07 10.09
CA PRO A 33 2.00 -7.20 11.20
C PRO A 33 3.20 -6.29 10.91
N GLU A 34 4.12 -6.74 10.04
CA GLU A 34 5.30 -6.00 9.63
C GLU A 34 4.97 -4.68 8.91
N TYR A 35 3.82 -4.61 8.23
CA TYR A 35 3.35 -3.38 7.59
C TYR A 35 3.04 -2.27 8.60
N GLY A 36 2.71 -2.62 9.85
CA GLY A 36 2.59 -1.65 10.94
C GLY A 36 3.88 -0.89 11.24
N GLN A 37 5.04 -1.40 10.82
CA GLN A 37 6.33 -0.73 11.00
C GLN A 37 6.64 0.30 9.91
N LEU A 38 5.84 0.39 8.83
CA LEU A 38 6.08 1.32 7.72
C LEU A 38 6.13 2.78 8.16
N GLN A 39 5.40 3.14 9.23
CA GLN A 39 5.51 4.47 9.83
C GLN A 39 6.93 4.84 10.25
N ARG A 40 7.67 3.89 10.82
CA ARG A 40 9.06 4.13 11.25
C ARG A 40 9.96 4.38 10.05
N VAL A 41 9.72 3.67 8.95
CA VAL A 41 10.44 3.87 7.68
C VAL A 41 10.11 5.24 7.09
N ILE A 42 8.83 5.62 7.02
CA ILE A 42 8.39 6.94 6.54
C ILE A 42 9.01 8.06 7.38
N ALA A 43 9.04 7.91 8.71
CA ALA A 43 9.65 8.87 9.62
C ALA A 43 11.17 8.99 9.40
N ALA A 44 11.87 7.86 9.24
CA ALA A 44 13.31 7.85 8.96
C ALA A 44 13.65 8.50 7.61
N VAL A 45 12.89 8.19 6.56
CA VAL A 45 13.05 8.82 5.23
C VAL A 45 12.77 10.33 5.30
N ARG A 46 11.75 10.75 6.06
CA ARG A 46 11.45 12.17 6.30
C ARG A 46 12.59 12.89 7.01
N ALA A 47 13.19 12.27 8.03
CA ALA A 47 14.31 12.83 8.78
C ALA A 47 15.59 12.92 7.95
N ALA A 48 15.83 11.94 7.05
CA ALA A 48 16.96 11.95 6.13
C ALA A 48 16.80 12.94 4.96
N GLY A 49 15.57 13.41 4.68
CA GLY A 49 15.26 14.30 3.56
C GLY A 49 15.70 15.75 3.75
N TYR A 50 16.15 16.40 2.65
CA TYR A 50 16.51 17.81 2.55
C TYR A 50 15.32 18.77 2.83
N GLY A 51 14.97 18.97 4.10
CA GLY A 51 13.93 19.92 4.52
C GLY A 51 12.75 19.30 5.30
N GLY A 52 12.89 18.09 5.84
CA GLY A 52 11.91 17.51 6.78
C GLY A 52 10.56 17.10 6.18
N ARG A 53 10.43 17.10 4.85
CA ARG A 53 9.23 16.63 4.14
C ARG A 53 9.43 15.21 3.61
N PRO A 54 8.48 14.27 3.83
CA PRO A 54 8.59 12.94 3.25
C PRO A 54 8.43 13.02 1.71
N PRO A 55 9.01 12.08 0.95
CA PRO A 55 8.71 11.96 -0.47
C PRO A 55 7.22 11.69 -0.69
N PRO A 56 6.70 11.90 -1.90
CA PRO A 56 5.42 11.35 -2.31
C PRO A 56 5.34 9.85 -1.98
N ILE A 57 4.16 9.40 -1.58
CA ILE A 57 3.88 8.00 -1.27
C ILE A 57 2.84 7.52 -2.27
N ILE A 58 3.09 6.37 -2.90
CA ILE A 58 2.10 5.66 -3.70
C ILE A 58 1.80 4.33 -3.03
N CYS A 59 0.52 4.04 -2.82
CA CYS A 59 0.03 2.77 -2.30
C CYS A 59 -0.71 2.06 -3.41
N VAL A 60 -0.29 0.85 -3.78
CA VAL A 60 -0.92 0.05 -4.82
C VAL A 60 -1.44 -1.27 -4.25
N THR A 61 -2.59 -1.70 -4.75
CA THR A 61 -3.23 -2.97 -4.37
C THR A 61 -4.32 -3.32 -5.38
N ALA A 62 -4.57 -4.61 -5.59
CA ALA A 62 -5.70 -5.08 -6.38
C ALA A 62 -7.02 -5.10 -5.58
N THR A 63 -6.94 -5.33 -4.27
CA THR A 63 -8.10 -5.46 -3.38
C THR A 63 -8.04 -4.37 -2.31
N CYS A 64 -9.09 -3.56 -2.20
CA CYS A 64 -9.15 -2.49 -1.21
C CYS A 64 -10.59 -2.07 -0.96
N THR A 65 -11.22 -2.63 0.08
CA THR A 65 -12.54 -2.16 0.52
C THR A 65 -12.43 -0.75 1.11
N ALA A 66 -13.57 -0.09 1.35
CA ALA A 66 -13.56 1.25 1.94
C ALA A 66 -12.92 1.25 3.35
N GLU A 67 -13.12 0.19 4.12
CA GLU A 67 -12.58 -0.02 5.47
C GLU A 67 -11.06 -0.25 5.42
N VAL A 68 -10.60 -1.14 4.53
CA VAL A 68 -9.16 -1.38 4.31
C VAL A 68 -8.47 -0.09 3.86
N ARG A 69 -9.10 0.69 2.96
CA ARG A 69 -8.58 2.00 2.54
C ARG A 69 -8.45 2.97 3.72
N ALA A 70 -9.46 3.04 4.57
CA ALA A 70 -9.41 3.89 5.77
C ALA A 70 -8.27 3.46 6.72
N ASP A 71 -8.06 2.15 6.87
CA ASP A 71 -6.95 1.60 7.66
C ASP A 71 -5.58 1.92 7.06
N VAL A 72 -5.43 1.86 5.74
CA VAL A 72 -4.20 2.28 5.04
C VAL A 72 -3.91 3.75 5.31
N LEU A 73 -4.89 4.63 5.07
CA LEU A 73 -4.73 6.08 5.29
C LEU A 73 -4.37 6.40 6.74
N ARG A 74 -5.08 5.79 7.70
CA ARG A 74 -4.86 5.96 9.13
C ARG A 74 -3.48 5.45 9.56
N SER A 75 -3.16 4.21 9.20
CA SER A 75 -1.90 3.56 9.61
C SER A 75 -0.69 4.24 8.96
N LEU A 76 -0.84 4.77 7.75
CA LEU A 76 0.21 5.51 7.04
C LEU A 76 0.18 7.03 7.32
N GLN A 77 -0.73 7.52 8.17
CA GLN A 77 -0.90 8.95 8.50
C GLN A 77 -0.96 9.82 7.24
N LEU A 78 -1.64 9.32 6.22
CA LEU A 78 -1.85 10.02 4.97
C LEU A 78 -3.05 10.95 5.13
N ASP A 79 -2.85 12.20 4.69
CA ASP A 79 -3.89 13.21 4.71
C ASP A 79 -4.93 12.88 3.63
N VAL A 80 -6.17 12.65 4.05
CA VAL A 80 -7.30 12.28 3.18
C VAL A 80 -7.56 13.36 2.14
N GLU A 81 -7.45 14.64 2.50
CA GLU A 81 -7.72 15.76 1.59
C GLU A 81 -6.62 15.91 0.52
N ARG A 82 -5.44 15.36 0.80
CA ARG A 82 -4.26 15.44 -0.08
C ARG A 82 -3.89 14.10 -0.71
N THR A 83 -4.71 13.08 -0.53
CA THR A 83 -4.51 11.75 -1.10
C THR A 83 -5.49 11.53 -2.23
N GLU A 84 -4.98 11.41 -3.45
CA GLU A 84 -5.79 11.04 -4.61
C GLU A 84 -6.11 9.55 -4.58
N LEU A 85 -7.38 9.22 -4.77
CA LEU A 85 -7.84 7.84 -4.92
C LEU A 85 -8.11 7.55 -6.39
N ILE A 86 -7.35 6.64 -6.96
CA ILE A 86 -7.54 6.14 -8.33
C ILE A 86 -8.04 4.71 -8.24
N VAL A 87 -9.26 4.46 -8.76
CA VAL A 87 -9.86 3.12 -8.81
C VAL A 87 -10.02 2.69 -10.26
N GLY A 88 -9.32 1.62 -10.63
CA GLY A 88 -9.45 1.00 -11.95
C GLY A 88 -10.65 0.05 -12.04
N THR A 89 -11.04 -0.29 -13.27
CA THR A 89 -12.03 -1.35 -13.50
C THR A 89 -11.36 -2.72 -13.46
N MET A 90 -12.03 -3.69 -12.83
CA MET A 90 -11.65 -5.10 -12.89
C MET A 90 -12.07 -5.76 -14.21
N ASN A 91 -12.94 -5.10 -15.00
CA ASN A 91 -13.49 -5.68 -16.21
C ASN A 91 -12.39 -5.89 -17.26
N ARG A 92 -12.34 -7.10 -17.80
CA ARG A 92 -11.48 -7.48 -18.91
C ARG A 92 -12.39 -7.88 -20.09
N PRO A 93 -12.71 -6.94 -21.01
CA PRO A 93 -13.69 -7.20 -22.07
C PRO A 93 -13.24 -8.29 -23.05
N ASN A 94 -11.96 -8.67 -23.01
CA ASN A 94 -11.37 -9.74 -23.80
C ASN A 94 -11.37 -11.11 -23.09
N ILE A 95 -12.01 -11.24 -21.92
CA ILE A 95 -12.15 -12.51 -21.17
C ILE A 95 -13.62 -12.98 -21.26
N PHE A 96 -13.82 -14.16 -21.84
CA PHE A 96 -15.11 -14.85 -21.86
C PHE A 96 -15.19 -15.84 -20.68
N PHE A 97 -16.31 -15.85 -19.96
CA PHE A 97 -16.56 -16.78 -18.86
C PHE A 97 -17.53 -17.88 -19.33
N ALA A 98 -17.16 -19.15 -19.11
CA ALA A 98 -18.00 -20.32 -19.39
C ALA A 98 -17.93 -21.29 -18.20
N ALA A 99 -19.00 -22.05 -17.99
CA ALA A 99 -19.05 -23.16 -17.04
C ALA A 99 -19.70 -24.36 -17.74
N GLU A 100 -19.15 -25.54 -17.54
CA GLU A 100 -19.64 -26.81 -18.09
C GLU A 100 -19.81 -27.80 -16.94
N GLU A 101 -20.96 -28.46 -16.87
CA GLU A 101 -21.21 -29.53 -15.90
C GLU A 101 -20.69 -30.85 -16.46
N PHE A 102 -19.93 -31.57 -15.64
CA PHE A 102 -19.51 -32.93 -15.96
C PHE A 102 -20.34 -33.92 -15.13
N PRO A 103 -20.88 -34.99 -15.74
CA PRO A 103 -21.57 -36.02 -14.97
C PRO A 103 -20.61 -36.71 -14.00
N ASP A 104 -21.09 -37.00 -12.79
CA ASP A 104 -20.37 -37.83 -11.82
C ASP A 104 -20.05 -39.19 -12.45
N ARG A 105 -18.80 -39.65 -12.30
CA ARG A 105 -18.35 -40.96 -12.77
C ARG A 105 -18.91 -42.11 -11.94
#